data_AF-A0AA42W787-F1
#
_entry.id   AF-A0AA42W787-F1
#
_cell.length_a   1.000
_cell.length_b   1.000
_cell.length_c   1.000
_cell.angle_alpha   90.00
_cell.angle_beta   90.00
_cell.angle_gamma   90.00
#
_symmetry.space_group_name_H-M   'P 1'
#
loop_
_entity.id
_entity.type
_entity.pdbx_description
1 polymer ?
#
loop_
_entity_poly.entity_id
_entity_poly.type
_entity_poly.pdbx_seq_one_letter_code
_entity_poly.pdbx_strand_id
1 'polypeptide(L)'
;MGLGVALGTVVQTWGSSPRPVGSMIVIGSHGLSMGSVSGGCIEESLLEYAQSCMANGDDQPRALTYGISLEDAQRRGLPCGGQLHVLLEPCLQLPNVSQLLDSLDQGKRILRRVHTAHAGWHCEEASSNAPSVRWD
;
A
#
# COMPACT_ATOMS: atom_id res chain seq x y z
N MET A 1 20.92 11.61 3.86
CA MET A 1 19.93 11.04 2.92
C MET A 1 18.83 10.44 3.77
N GLY A 2 17.55 10.72 3.46
CA GLY A 2 16.45 10.11 4.20
C GLY A 2 16.46 8.59 4.04
N LEU A 3 15.97 7.87 5.04
CA LEU A 3 15.71 6.44 4.93
C LEU A 3 14.68 6.23 3.83
N GLY A 4 15.01 5.42 2.82
CA GLY A 4 14.03 5.00 1.83
C GLY A 4 12.86 4.30 2.52
N VAL A 5 11.64 4.65 2.12
CA VAL A 5 10.39 4.06 2.63
C VAL A 5 9.52 3.64 1.46
N ALA A 6 8.75 2.57 1.62
CA ALA A 6 7.71 2.15 0.71
C ALA A 6 6.36 2.12 1.43
N LEU A 7 5.29 2.37 0.69
CA LEU A 7 3.91 2.27 1.19
C LEU A 7 3.16 1.19 0.39
N GLY A 8 2.67 0.19 1.10
CA GLY A 8 1.73 -0.80 0.58
C GLY A 8 0.31 -0.44 0.99
N THR A 9 -0.64 -0.44 0.06
CA THR A 9 -2.06 -0.18 0.32
C THR A 9 -2.91 -1.32 -0.23
N VAL A 10 -3.79 -1.91 0.58
CA VAL A 10 -4.81 -2.85 0.09
C VAL A 10 -5.81 -2.06 -0.73
N VAL A 11 -5.93 -2.42 -1.99
CA VAL A 11 -6.66 -1.63 -2.97
C VAL A 11 -7.85 -2.36 -3.57
N GLN A 12 -7.84 -3.69 -3.48
CA GLN A 12 -8.96 -4.54 -3.84
C GLN A 12 -8.85 -5.87 -3.11
N THR A 13 -10.00 -6.46 -2.81
CA THR A 13 -10.10 -7.78 -2.17
C THR A 13 -11.23 -8.58 -2.81
N TRP A 14 -11.09 -9.90 -2.91
CA TRP A 14 -12.16 -10.82 -3.29
C TRP A 14 -12.33 -11.89 -2.22
N GLY A 15 -13.56 -12.36 -2.04
CA GLY A 15 -13.88 -13.33 -1.00
C GLY A 15 -13.58 -12.77 0.39
N SER A 16 -13.20 -13.67 1.30
CA SER A 16 -12.77 -13.26 2.63
C SER A 16 -11.33 -12.75 2.58
N SER A 17 -11.07 -11.59 3.17
CA SER A 17 -9.73 -11.01 3.28
C SER A 17 -9.40 -10.76 4.75
N PRO A 18 -8.15 -11.01 5.19
CA PRO A 18 -7.70 -10.70 6.54
C PRO A 18 -7.74 -9.20 6.89
N ARG A 19 -7.62 -8.32 5.89
CA ARG A 19 -7.69 -6.86 6.05
C ARG A 19 -8.57 -6.21 4.99
N PRO A 20 -9.35 -5.18 5.33
CA PRO A 20 -10.19 -4.49 4.36
C PRO A 20 -9.37 -3.61 3.39
N VAL A 21 -9.99 -3.24 2.27
CA VAL A 21 -9.52 -2.18 1.38
C VAL A 21 -9.22 -0.90 2.18
N GLY A 22 -8.10 -0.24 1.86
CA GLY A 22 -7.58 0.92 2.58
C GLY A 22 -6.62 0.57 3.73
N SER A 23 -6.44 -0.71 4.06
CA SER A 23 -5.41 -1.12 5.01
C SER A 23 -4.02 -0.84 4.43
N MET A 24 -3.12 -0.33 5.26
CA MET A 24 -1.80 0.14 4.82
C MET A 24 -0.67 -0.51 5.63
N ILE A 25 0.48 -0.62 4.97
CA ILE A 25 1.77 -0.95 5.60
C ILE A 25 2.85 0.00 5.07
N VAL A 26 3.67 0.52 5.96
CA VAL A 26 4.89 1.27 5.64
C VAL A 26 6.08 0.37 5.88
N ILE A 27 7.01 0.34 4.93
CA ILE A 27 8.22 -0.48 4.97
C ILE A 27 9.44 0.42 4.83
N GLY A 28 10.34 0.38 5.81
CA GLY A 28 11.62 1.08 5.77
C GLY A 28 12.72 0.24 5.15
N SER A 29 13.71 0.92 4.58
CA SER A 29 14.93 0.32 4.00
C SER A 29 15.74 -0.59 4.94
N HIS A 30 15.59 -0.47 6.26
CA HIS A 30 16.26 -1.34 7.25
C HIS A 30 15.39 -2.49 7.77
N GLY A 31 14.34 -2.85 7.03
CA GLY A 31 13.49 -4.00 7.40
C GLY A 31 12.47 -3.72 8.50
N LEU A 32 12.37 -2.46 8.96
CA LEU A 32 11.30 -2.02 9.85
C LEU A 32 10.00 -1.88 9.07
N SER A 33 8.89 -2.33 9.63
CA SER A 33 7.56 -2.14 9.05
C SER A 33 6.53 -1.71 10.08
N MET A 34 5.56 -0.88 9.66
CA MET A 34 4.45 -0.41 10.49
C MET A 34 3.14 -0.53 9.74
N GLY A 35 2.10 -1.05 10.39
CA GLY A 35 0.82 -1.37 9.73
C GLY A 35 0.78 -2.81 9.25
N SER A 36 -0.30 -3.19 8.55
CA SER A 36 -0.54 -4.56 8.13
C SER A 36 -1.57 -4.62 7.00
N VAL A 37 -1.33 -5.53 6.06
CA VAL A 37 -2.22 -5.84 4.94
C VAL A 37 -2.77 -7.26 5.00
N SER A 38 -2.16 -8.15 5.80
CA SER A 38 -2.67 -9.50 6.03
C SER A 38 -2.43 -10.03 7.45
N GLY A 39 -1.34 -9.61 8.08
CA GLY A 39 -0.91 -10.08 9.39
C GLY A 39 0.03 -11.29 9.32
N GLY A 40 0.73 -11.49 8.19
CA GLY A 40 1.58 -12.66 7.98
C GLY A 40 2.43 -12.60 6.71
N CYS A 41 2.49 -13.70 5.98
CA CYS A 41 3.46 -13.93 4.89
C CYS A 41 3.36 -12.96 3.69
N ILE A 42 2.32 -12.14 3.58
CA ILE A 42 2.25 -11.08 2.55
C ILE A 42 3.17 -9.92 2.93
N GLU A 43 3.24 -9.55 4.22
CA GLU A 43 4.13 -8.50 4.71
C GLU A 43 5.61 -8.81 4.43
N GLU A 44 6.04 -10.05 4.61
CA GLU A 44 7.40 -10.51 4.27
C GLU A 44 7.69 -10.38 2.77
N SER A 45 6.73 -10.77 1.91
CA SER A 45 6.85 -10.62 0.47
C SER A 45 6.99 -9.16 0.04
N LEU A 46 6.22 -8.27 0.67
CA LEU A 46 6.28 -6.83 0.40
C LEU A 46 7.61 -6.24 0.88
N LEU A 47 8.14 -6.73 2.01
CA LEU A 47 9.43 -6.31 2.56
C LEU A 47 10.56 -6.59 1.56
N GLU A 48 10.67 -7.83 1.10
CA GLU A 48 11.68 -8.26 0.12
C GLU A 48 11.59 -7.45 -1.17
N TYR A 49 10.37 -7.28 -1.69
CA TYR A 49 10.12 -6.52 -2.91
C TYR A 49 10.51 -5.04 -2.76
N ALA A 50 10.06 -4.40 -1.68
CA ALA A 50 10.34 -2.99 -1.41
C ALA A 50 11.85 -2.73 -1.24
N GLN A 51 12.55 -3.62 -0.53
CA GLN A 51 14.01 -3.53 -0.37
C GLN A 51 14.74 -3.64 -1.70
N SER A 52 14.32 -4.57 -2.56
CA SER A 52 14.88 -4.70 -3.91
C SER A 52 14.67 -3.44 -4.74
N CYS A 53 13.46 -2.88 -4.77
CA CYS A 53 13.18 -1.63 -5.47
C CYS A 53 14.04 -0.47 -4.95
N MET A 54 14.10 -0.29 -3.62
CA MET A 54 14.92 0.75 -3.00
C MET A 54 16.41 0.61 -3.31
N ALA A 55 16.95 -0.61 -3.30
CA ALA A 55 18.35 -0.86 -3.62
C ALA A 55 18.70 -0.53 -5.08
N ASN A 56 17.74 -0.73 -5.99
CA ASN A 56 17.91 -0.46 -7.43
C ASN A 56 17.51 0.96 -7.83
N GLY A 57 16.97 1.77 -6.91
CA GLY A 57 16.41 3.09 -7.22
C GLY A 57 15.14 3.03 -8.08
N ASP A 58 14.42 1.90 -8.08
CA ASP A 58 13.12 1.76 -8.72
C ASP A 58 12.06 2.39 -7.81
N ASP A 59 11.41 3.44 -8.29
CA ASP A 59 10.34 4.18 -7.61
C ASP A 59 8.95 3.91 -8.23
N GLN A 60 8.86 3.00 -9.20
CA GLN A 60 7.63 2.76 -9.93
C GLN A 60 6.58 2.06 -9.05
N PRO A 61 5.35 2.62 -8.92
CA PRO A 61 4.25 1.95 -8.23
C PRO A 61 3.80 0.69 -8.96
N ARG A 62 3.50 -0.38 -8.21
CA ARG A 62 3.08 -1.67 -8.78
C ARG A 62 1.96 -2.30 -7.98
N ALA A 63 0.95 -2.81 -8.67
CA ALA A 63 -0.10 -3.62 -8.06
C ALA A 63 0.35 -5.09 -7.98
N LEU A 64 0.44 -5.62 -6.77
CA LEU A 64 0.79 -7.00 -6.49
C LEU A 64 -0.47 -7.78 -6.10
N THR A 65 -0.68 -8.93 -6.76
CA THR A 65 -1.84 -9.80 -6.54
C THR A 65 -1.42 -11.05 -5.76
N TYR A 66 -2.19 -11.37 -4.72
CA TYR A 66 -2.01 -12.54 -3.87
C TYR A 66 -3.29 -13.38 -3.81
N GLY A 67 -3.15 -14.69 -3.68
CA GLY A 67 -4.25 -15.66 -3.64
C GLY A 67 -4.73 -16.12 -5.02
N ILE A 68 -3.90 -15.98 -6.06
CA ILE A 68 -4.29 -16.33 -7.45
C ILE A 68 -4.66 -17.82 -7.57
N SER A 69 -3.97 -18.68 -6.83
CA SER A 69 -4.26 -20.10 -6.72
C SER A 69 -4.58 -20.47 -5.27
N LEU A 70 -5.25 -21.62 -5.06
CA LEU A 70 -5.49 -22.15 -3.72
C LEU A 70 -4.18 -22.40 -2.96
N GLU A 71 -3.14 -22.88 -3.66
CA GLU A 71 -1.82 -23.11 -3.06
C GLU A 71 -1.16 -21.80 -2.63
N ASP A 72 -1.23 -20.74 -3.45
CA ASP A 72 -0.72 -19.42 -3.10
C ASP A 72 -1.50 -18.83 -1.91
N ALA A 73 -2.84 -18.93 -1.93
CA ALA A 73 -3.67 -18.48 -0.83
C ALA A 73 -3.31 -19.17 0.50
N GLN A 74 -3.15 -20.50 0.49
CA GLN A 74 -2.73 -21.28 1.66
C GLN A 74 -1.35 -20.87 2.16
N ARG A 75 -0.37 -20.73 1.25
CA ARG A 75 1.00 -20.31 1.60
C ARG A 75 1.04 -18.92 2.22
N ARG A 76 0.11 -18.04 1.82
CA ARG A 76 0.04 -16.65 2.30
C ARG A 76 -0.87 -16.46 3.51
N GLY A 77 -1.45 -17.53 4.05
CA GLY A 77 -2.38 -17.45 5.18
C GLY A 77 -3.72 -16.79 4.84
N LEU A 78 -4.08 -16.72 3.55
CA LEU A 78 -5.38 -16.23 3.12
C LEU A 78 -6.44 -17.32 3.36
N PRO A 79 -7.65 -16.97 3.82
CA PRO A 79 -8.76 -17.92 3.90
C PRO A 79 -9.10 -18.47 2.50
N CYS A 80 -9.65 -19.68 2.43
CA CYS A 80 -10.01 -20.30 1.15
C CYS A 80 -10.89 -19.37 0.30
N GLY A 81 -10.43 -19.09 -0.93
CA GLY A 81 -11.11 -18.18 -1.86
C GLY A 81 -10.83 -16.69 -1.65
N GLY A 82 -9.95 -16.33 -0.71
CA GLY A 82 -9.50 -14.96 -0.48
C GLY A 82 -8.42 -14.52 -1.47
N GLN A 83 -8.58 -13.32 -2.03
CA GLN A 83 -7.57 -12.68 -2.87
C GLN A 83 -7.34 -11.23 -2.44
N LEU A 84 -6.10 -10.76 -2.59
CA LEU A 84 -5.67 -9.43 -2.19
C LEU A 84 -4.91 -8.75 -3.31
N HIS A 85 -5.27 -7.51 -3.63
CA HIS A 85 -4.41 -6.61 -4.40
C HIS A 85 -3.81 -5.57 -3.47
N VAL A 86 -2.50 -5.41 -3.56
CA VAL A 86 -1.74 -4.40 -2.83
C VAL A 86 -1.02 -3.51 -3.81
N LEU A 87 -1.33 -2.21 -3.81
CA LEU A 87 -0.51 -1.22 -4.51
C LEU A 87 0.71 -0.94 -3.64
N LEU A 88 1.89 -1.29 -4.14
CA LEU A 88 3.17 -0.97 -3.52
C LEU A 88 3.77 0.24 -4.22
N GLU A 89 4.12 1.25 -3.44
CA GLU A 89 4.79 2.48 -3.88
C GLU A 89 6.18 2.52 -3.24
N PRO A 90 7.22 2.08 -3.96
CA PRO A 90 8.59 2.15 -3.47
C PRO A 90 9.10 3.59 -3.40
N CYS A 91 10.12 3.83 -2.59
CA CYS A 91 10.82 5.12 -2.53
C CYS A 91 9.89 6.33 -2.32
N LEU A 92 8.83 6.14 -1.54
CA LEU A 92 7.76 7.12 -1.36
C LEU A 92 8.32 8.45 -0.88
N GLN A 93 8.15 9.47 -1.72
CA GLN A 93 8.39 10.85 -1.35
C GLN A 93 7.14 11.40 -0.68
N LEU A 94 7.32 12.01 0.50
CA LEU A 94 6.25 12.63 1.28
C LEU A 94 6.43 14.15 1.38
N PRO A 95 6.43 14.89 0.25
CA PRO A 95 6.48 16.34 0.31
C PRO A 95 5.24 16.85 1.06
N ASN A 96 5.45 17.84 1.94
CA ASN A 96 4.38 18.49 2.71
C ASN A 96 3.56 17.54 3.62
N VAL A 97 4.18 16.49 4.16
CA VAL A 97 3.49 15.58 5.10
C VAL A 97 2.87 16.33 6.29
N SER A 98 3.51 17.39 6.79
CA SER A 98 2.96 18.23 7.86
C SER A 98 1.64 18.87 7.46
N GLN A 99 1.53 19.39 6.23
CA GLN A 99 0.27 19.98 5.73
C GLN A 99 -0.85 18.94 5.59
N LEU A 100 -0.48 17.71 5.18
CA LEU A 100 -1.42 16.59 5.15
C LEU A 100 -1.91 16.27 6.57
N LEU A 101 -1.01 16.15 7.54
CA LEU A 101 -1.34 15.92 8.95
C LEU A 101 -2.22 17.04 9.51
N ASP A 102 -1.87 18.31 9.28
CA ASP A 102 -2.67 19.47 9.72
C ASP A 102 -4.09 19.44 9.14
N SER A 103 -4.22 19.02 7.88
CA SER A 103 -5.53 18.88 7.23
C SER A 103 -6.35 17.76 7.89
N LEU A 104 -5.73 16.63 8.17
CA LEU A 104 -6.38 15.51 8.86
C LEU A 104 -6.78 15.87 10.30
N ASP A 105 -5.93 16.59 11.04
CA ASP A 105 -6.19 17.07 12.40
C ASP A 105 -7.35 18.08 12.44
N GLN A 106 -7.53 18.86 11.37
CA GLN A 106 -8.68 19.76 11.18
C GLN A 106 -9.96 19.02 10.74
N GLY A 107 -9.93 17.69 10.61
CA GLY A 107 -11.05 16.88 10.16
C GLY A 107 -11.34 17.02 8.66
N LYS A 108 -10.42 17.59 7.86
CA LYS A 108 -10.56 17.64 6.41
C LYS A 108 -10.38 16.24 5.85
N ARG A 109 -11.20 15.91 4.85
CA ARG A 109 -11.12 14.63 4.15
C ARG A 109 -10.22 14.80 2.95
N ILE A 110 -9.29 13.87 2.78
CA ILE A 110 -8.29 13.92 1.73
C ILE A 110 -8.45 12.72 0.82
N LEU A 111 -8.50 12.97 -0.48
CA LEU A 111 -8.37 11.96 -1.52
C LEU A 111 -6.92 11.96 -1.99
N ARG A 112 -6.25 10.82 -1.84
CA ARG A 112 -4.92 10.60 -2.38
C ARG A 112 -5.03 9.90 -3.73
N ARG A 113 -4.50 10.51 -4.78
CA ARG A 113 -4.42 9.93 -6.12
C ARG A 113 -2.98 9.53 -6.41
N VAL A 114 -2.79 8.27 -6.77
CA VAL A 114 -1.48 7.70 -7.14
C VAL A 114 -1.45 7.49 -8.65
N HIS A 115 -0.36 7.90 -9.28
CA HIS A 115 -0.13 7.62 -10.69
C HIS A 115 0.62 6.29 -10.78
N THR A 116 0.08 5.33 -11.52
CA THR A 116 0.71 4.00 -11.70
C THR A 116 1.56 3.90 -12.97
N ALA A 117 1.36 4.84 -13.91
CA ALA A 117 2.17 4.94 -15.13
C ALA A 117 3.53 5.61 -14.89
N HIS A 118 3.65 6.45 -13.87
CA HIS A 118 4.89 7.09 -13.44
C HIS A 118 4.87 7.28 -11.93
N ALA A 119 6.03 7.25 -11.28
CA ALA A 119 6.12 7.56 -9.86
C ALA A 119 5.53 8.94 -9.55
N GLY A 120 4.63 9.01 -8.57
CA GLY A 120 4.01 10.26 -8.16
C GLY A 120 2.62 10.07 -7.58
N TRP A 121 2.25 10.99 -6.70
CA TRP A 121 0.92 11.08 -6.13
C TRP A 121 0.60 12.52 -5.77
N HIS A 122 -0.67 12.84 -5.66
CA HIS A 122 -1.13 14.11 -5.11
C HIS A 122 -2.33 13.90 -4.20
N CYS A 123 -2.58 14.89 -3.35
CA CYS A 123 -3.76 14.96 -2.51
C CYS A 123 -4.69 16.07 -2.98
N GLU A 124 -5.98 15.80 -2.97
CA GLU A 124 -7.04 16.76 -3.16
C GLU A 124 -8.08 16.61 -2.05
N GLU A 125 -8.93 17.63 -1.83
CA GLU A 125 -10.01 17.52 -0.85
C GLU A 125 -11.05 16.51 -1.34
N ALA A 126 -11.44 15.56 -0.48
CA ALA A 126 -12.38 14.53 -0.85
C ALA A 126 -13.80 15.09 -0.90
N SER A 127 -14.47 14.93 -2.04
CA SER A 127 -15.87 15.30 -2.26
C SER A 127 -16.88 14.29 -1.69
N SER A 128 -16.41 13.12 -1.23
CA SER A 128 -17.23 12.03 -0.70
C SER A 128 -16.77 11.57 0.67
N ASN A 129 -17.72 11.09 1.46
CA ASN A 129 -17.49 10.56 2.80
C ASN A 129 -17.13 9.07 2.83
N ALA A 130 -17.24 8.37 1.70
CA ALA A 130 -16.94 6.93 1.65
C ALA A 130 -15.46 6.71 1.26
N PRO A 131 -14.65 6.05 2.11
CA PRO A 131 -13.33 5.60 1.69
C PRO A 131 -13.52 4.65 0.51
N SER A 132 -12.96 5.01 -0.63
CA SER A 132 -13.05 4.21 -1.83
C SER A 132 -11.70 4.25 -2.54
N VAL A 133 -11.27 3.10 -3.02
CA VAL A 133 -10.14 3.00 -3.93
C VAL A 133 -10.75 2.85 -5.33
N ARG A 134 -10.28 3.67 -6.26
CA ARG A 134 -10.70 3.64 -7.67
C ARG A 134 -9.48 3.37 -8.54
N TRP A 135 -9.66 2.46 -9.48
CA TRP A 135 -8.68 2.11 -10.52
C TRP A 135 -9.29 2.55 -11.83
N ASP A 136 -8.55 3.35 -12.60
CA ASP A 136 -8.85 3.63 -13.99
C ASP A 136 -8.39 2.49 -14.91
#